data_AF-A0A7X7ZHC3-F1
#
_entry.id   AF-A0A7X7ZHC3-F1
#
_cell.length_a   1.000
_cell.length_b   1.000
_cell.length_c   1.000
_cell.angle_alpha   90.00
_cell.angle_beta   90.00
_cell.angle_gamma   90.00
#
_symmetry.space_group_name_H-M   'P 1'
#
loop_
_entity.id
_entity.type
_entity.pdbx_description
1 polymer ?
#
loop_
_entity_poly.entity_id
_entity_poly.type
_entity_poly.pdbx_seq_one_letter_code
_entity_poly.pdbx_strand_id
1 'polypeptide(L)'
;MTGSLRNTIAVGIAGLLAAVPIHSLTSDDRFLAGFVLAVVLLQAVAALVRRFTGRTWPATLGQLVLLVGGVTLASVLITNSPPGAGRGLGGSIADTFQSALHHMREQAAPMDADDATLVVLVAAVGVLTILIDISFIAARSALLAALPL
;
A
#
# COMPACT_ATOMS: atom_id res chain seq x y z
N MET A 1 0.04 -25.01 -9.54
CA MET A 1 0.96 -23.88 -9.27
C MET A 1 0.65 -22.62 -10.09
N THR A 2 0.19 -22.74 -11.35
CA THR A 2 -0.16 -21.61 -12.24
C THR A 2 -1.25 -20.66 -11.71
N GLY A 3 -2.21 -21.16 -10.93
CA GLY A 3 -3.31 -20.34 -10.38
C GLY A 3 -2.88 -19.28 -9.36
N SER A 4 -1.85 -19.56 -8.55
CA SER A 4 -1.35 -18.61 -7.53
C SER A 4 -0.68 -17.40 -8.17
N LEU A 5 0.14 -17.65 -9.20
CA LEU A 5 0.89 -16.62 -9.92
C LEU A 5 -0.03 -15.72 -10.75
N ARG A 6 -1.04 -16.30 -11.42
CA ARG A 6 -2.11 -15.53 -12.09
C ARG A 6 -2.86 -14.62 -11.13
N ASN A 7 -3.15 -15.08 -9.91
CA ASN A 7 -3.87 -14.28 -8.94
C ASN A 7 -3.03 -13.08 -8.47
N THR A 8 -1.74 -13.29 -8.18
CA THR A 8 -0.83 -12.18 -7.83
C THR A 8 -0.71 -11.15 -8.95
N ILE A 9 -0.59 -11.59 -10.21
CA ILE A 9 -0.53 -10.67 -11.37
C ILE A 9 -1.85 -9.88 -11.50
N ALA A 10 -3.00 -10.55 -11.36
CA ALA A 10 -4.30 -9.90 -11.43
C ALA A 10 -4.48 -8.83 -10.35
N VAL A 11 -4.06 -9.13 -9.11
CA VAL A 11 -4.10 -8.16 -8.00
C VAL A 11 -3.13 -7.01 -8.25
N GLY A 12 -1.95 -7.28 -8.81
CA GLY A 12 -1.00 -6.23 -9.22
C GLY A 12 -1.60 -5.27 -10.26
N ILE A 13 -2.18 -5.80 -11.32
CA ILE A 13 -2.84 -5.00 -12.36
C ILE A 13 -4.02 -4.22 -11.78
N ALA A 14 -4.87 -4.88 -10.98
CA ALA A 14 -5.99 -4.23 -10.33
C ALA A 14 -5.54 -3.12 -9.37
N GLY A 15 -4.44 -3.30 -8.63
CA GLY A 15 -3.84 -2.28 -7.79
C GLY A 15 -3.34 -1.06 -8.58
N LEU A 16 -2.67 -1.29 -9.71
CA LEU A 16 -2.24 -0.21 -10.61
C LEU A 16 -3.43 0.56 -11.18
N LEU A 17 -4.48 -0.15 -11.61
CA LEU A 17 -5.70 0.48 -12.15
C LEU A 17 -6.47 1.24 -11.06
N ALA A 18 -6.55 0.70 -9.84
CA ALA A 18 -7.18 1.35 -8.71
C ALA A 18 -6.45 2.61 -8.25
N ALA A 19 -5.16 2.76 -8.57
CA ALA A 19 -4.38 3.95 -8.29
C ALA A 19 -4.57 5.08 -9.31
N VAL A 20 -5.17 4.82 -10.47
CA VAL A 20 -5.38 5.83 -11.53
C VAL A 20 -6.14 7.06 -11.03
N PRO A 21 -7.25 6.94 -10.26
CA PRO A 21 -7.94 8.11 -9.71
C PRO A 21 -7.08 8.91 -8.73
N ILE A 22 -6.15 8.26 -8.04
CA ILE A 22 -5.24 8.90 -7.08
C ILE A 22 -4.17 9.71 -7.82
N HIS A 23 -3.75 9.26 -9.02
CA HIS A 23 -2.82 10.02 -9.85
C HIS A 23 -3.38 11.40 -10.23
N SER A 24 -4.69 11.51 -10.44
CA SER A 24 -5.34 12.80 -10.71
C SER A 24 -5.30 13.79 -9.52
N LEU A 25 -4.90 13.34 -8.33
CA LEU A 25 -4.82 14.20 -7.15
C LEU A 25 -3.51 15.00 -7.08
N THR A 26 -2.44 14.57 -7.75
CA THR A 26 -1.10 15.18 -7.64
C THR A 26 -0.45 15.39 -9.00
N SER A 27 0.26 16.51 -9.15
CA SER A 27 1.13 16.84 -10.29
C SER A 27 2.55 16.27 -10.17
N ASP A 28 2.91 15.71 -9.01
CA ASP A 28 4.28 15.31 -8.71
C ASP A 28 4.67 13.94 -9.31
N ASP A 29 5.67 13.93 -10.20
CA ASP A 29 6.20 12.72 -10.84
C ASP A 29 6.78 11.71 -9.85
N ARG A 30 7.23 12.15 -8.67
CA ARG A 30 7.74 11.28 -7.60
C ARG A 30 6.64 10.33 -7.10
N PHE A 31 5.38 10.74 -7.16
CA PHE A 31 4.25 9.88 -6.83
C PHE A 31 4.18 8.67 -7.76
N LEU A 32 4.43 8.85 -9.06
CA LEU A 32 4.36 7.78 -10.06
C LEU A 32 5.37 6.67 -9.73
N ALA A 33 6.62 7.06 -9.49
CA ALA A 33 7.66 6.13 -9.08
C ALA A 33 7.31 5.45 -7.75
N GLY A 34 6.82 6.22 -6.77
CA GLY A 34 6.47 5.73 -5.44
C GLY A 34 5.35 4.68 -5.46
N PHE A 35 4.25 4.94 -6.18
CA PHE A 35 3.12 4.01 -6.21
C PHE A 35 3.45 2.73 -7.00
N VAL A 36 4.16 2.84 -8.14
CA VAL A 36 4.57 1.66 -8.92
C VAL A 36 5.48 0.78 -8.06
N LEU A 37 6.45 1.39 -7.37
CA LEU A 37 7.34 0.68 -6.45
C LEU A 37 6.57 -0.01 -5.33
N ALA A 38 5.61 0.69 -4.70
CA ALA A 38 4.80 0.12 -3.63
C ALA A 38 4.00 -1.11 -4.11
N VAL A 39 3.33 -1.01 -5.26
CA VAL A 39 2.58 -2.14 -5.83
C VAL A 39 3.51 -3.31 -6.14
N VAL A 40 4.64 -3.06 -6.81
CA VAL A 40 5.60 -4.11 -7.18
C VAL A 40 6.16 -4.80 -5.94
N LEU A 41 6.57 -4.06 -4.92
CA LEU A 41 7.10 -4.63 -3.67
C LEU A 41 6.06 -5.45 -2.93
N LEU A 42 4.83 -4.94 -2.80
CA LEU A 42 3.73 -5.67 -2.15
C LEU A 42 3.40 -6.97 -2.88
N GLN A 43 3.40 -6.95 -4.22
CA GLN A 43 3.16 -8.17 -5.02
C GLN A 43 4.35 -9.14 -4.98
N ALA A 44 5.59 -8.64 -4.95
CA ALA A 44 6.78 -9.46 -4.81
C ALA A 44 6.78 -10.20 -3.47
N VAL A 45 6.46 -9.50 -2.37
CA VAL A 45 6.32 -10.12 -1.04
C VAL A 45 5.19 -11.15 -1.04
N ALA A 46 4.02 -10.82 -1.59
CA ALA A 46 2.92 -11.77 -1.66
C ALA A 46 3.27 -13.02 -2.48
N ALA A 47 3.93 -12.86 -3.64
CA ALA A 47 4.39 -13.97 -4.45
C ALA A 47 5.39 -14.86 -3.70
N LEU A 48 6.36 -14.24 -3.04
CA LEU A 48 7.40 -14.93 -2.29
C LEU A 48 6.80 -15.74 -1.15
N VAL A 49 5.95 -15.12 -0.34
CA VAL A 49 5.31 -15.78 0.79
C VAL A 49 4.38 -16.91 0.32
N ARG A 50 3.56 -16.68 -0.72
CA ARG A 50 2.71 -17.73 -1.31
C ARG A 50 3.51 -18.93 -1.82
N ARG A 51 4.71 -18.69 -2.35
CA ARG A 51 5.61 -19.75 -2.83
C ARG A 51 6.07 -20.67 -1.70
N PHE A 52 6.30 -20.13 -0.51
CA PHE A 52 6.84 -20.90 0.62
C PHE A 52 5.76 -21.50 1.53
N THR A 53 4.64 -20.79 1.75
CA THR A 53 3.69 -21.22 2.80
C THR A 53 2.52 -22.05 2.27
N GLY A 54 2.24 -22.03 0.96
CA GLY A 54 1.08 -22.73 0.36
C GLY A 54 -0.30 -22.24 0.85
N ARG A 55 -0.34 -21.31 1.81
CA ARG A 55 -1.51 -20.67 2.42
C ARG A 55 -1.59 -19.20 1.97
N THR A 56 -2.80 -18.65 1.93
CA THR A 56 -3.05 -17.29 1.43
C THR A 56 -2.87 -16.19 2.48
N TRP A 57 -3.28 -16.44 3.74
CA TRP A 57 -3.20 -15.45 4.83
C TRP A 57 -1.79 -14.91 5.17
N PRO A 58 -0.69 -15.70 5.10
CA PRO A 58 0.63 -15.20 5.45
C PRO A 58 1.13 -14.14 4.45
N ALA A 59 0.67 -14.23 3.20
CA ALA A 59 1.05 -13.27 2.16
C ALA A 59 0.48 -11.89 2.45
N THR A 60 -0.78 -11.83 2.88
CA THR A 60 -1.44 -10.58 3.28
C THR A 60 -0.78 -9.97 4.51
N LEU A 61 -0.36 -10.78 5.48
CA LEU A 61 0.43 -10.28 6.62
C LEU A 61 1.79 -9.74 6.19
N GLY A 62 2.48 -10.42 5.26
CA GLY A 62 3.75 -9.93 4.72
C GLY A 62 3.59 -8.58 4.01
N GLN A 63 2.51 -8.41 3.25
CA GLN A 63 2.16 -7.13 2.63
C GLN A 63 1.87 -6.05 3.68
N LEU A 64 1.12 -6.37 4.73
CA LEU A 64 0.80 -5.43 5.80
C LEU A 64 2.06 -4.99 6.54
N VAL A 65 2.95 -5.92 6.88
CA VAL A 65 4.24 -5.63 7.53
C VAL A 65 5.11 -4.75 6.64
N LEU A 66 5.18 -5.06 5.33
CA LEU A 66 5.93 -4.24 4.38
C LEU A 66 5.36 -2.82 4.28
N LEU A 67 4.03 -2.68 4.20
CA LEU A 67 3.37 -1.39 4.11
C LEU A 67 3.57 -0.55 5.37
N VAL A 68 3.27 -1.12 6.54
CA VAL A 68 3.41 -0.43 7.83
C VAL A 68 4.87 -0.09 8.09
N GLY A 69 5.79 -1.02 7.84
CA GLY A 69 7.24 -0.79 7.99
C GLY A 69 7.75 0.30 7.05
N GLY A 70 7.34 0.27 5.78
CA GLY A 70 7.71 1.28 4.78
C GLY A 70 7.20 2.67 5.11
N VAL A 71 5.92 2.79 5.51
CA VAL A 71 5.33 4.07 5.95
C VAL A 71 6.02 4.59 7.21
N THR A 72 6.26 3.74 8.20
CA THR A 72 6.94 4.14 9.43
C THR A 72 8.34 4.65 9.14
N LEU A 73 9.10 3.93 8.32
CA LEU A 73 10.45 4.34 7.93
C LEU A 73 10.41 5.68 7.18
N ALA A 74 9.50 5.85 6.22
CA ALA A 74 9.36 7.09 5.46
C ALA A 74 8.98 8.27 6.37
N SER A 75 8.04 8.10 7.30
CA SER A 75 7.68 9.12 8.29
C SER A 75 8.84 9.52 9.20
N VAL A 76 9.67 8.57 9.63
CA VAL A 76 10.86 8.87 10.45
C VAL A 76 11.89 9.65 9.64
N LEU A 77 12.11 9.28 8.37
CA LEU A 77 13.05 9.96 7.49
C LEU A 77 12.62 11.41 7.20
N ILE A 78 11.32 11.67 6.99
CA ILE A 78 10.80 13.01 6.72
C ILE A 78 10.85 13.89 7.98
N THR A 79 10.48 13.34 9.14
CA THR A 79 10.41 14.10 10.40
C THR A 79 11.77 14.36 11.04
N ASN A 80 12.88 13.89 10.45
CA ASN A 80 14.26 14.00 10.96
C ASN A 80 14.40 13.69 12.46
N SER A 81 13.51 12.85 12.99
CA SER A 81 13.43 12.55 14.42
C SER A 81 14.28 11.31 14.69
N PRO A 82 15.44 11.41 15.37
CA PRO A 82 16.27 10.25 15.62
C PRO A 82 15.50 9.22 16.46
N PRO A 83 15.65 7.91 16.18
CA PRO A 83 15.01 6.86 16.98
C PRO A 83 15.55 6.93 18.41
N GLY A 84 14.70 7.34 19.36
CA GLY A 84 15.06 7.52 20.77
C GLY A 84 14.78 8.92 21.35
N ALA A 85 14.32 9.90 20.56
CA ALA A 85 14.06 11.27 21.01
C ALA A 85 12.82 11.45 21.95
N GLY A 86 12.32 10.38 22.57
CA GLY A 86 11.13 10.43 23.45
C GLY A 86 9.78 10.54 22.72
N ARG A 87 9.76 10.83 21.42
CA ARG A 87 8.59 10.68 20.54
C ARG A 87 8.52 9.24 20.04
N GLY A 88 7.44 8.53 20.36
CA GLY A 88 7.21 7.17 19.88
C GLY A 88 6.94 7.13 18.37
N LEU A 89 7.16 5.97 17.74
CA LEU A 89 6.94 5.74 16.30
C LEU A 89 5.53 6.13 15.84
N GLY A 90 4.51 5.92 16.69
CA GLY A 90 3.14 6.33 16.42
C GLY A 90 2.97 7.85 16.31
N GLY A 91 3.79 8.64 17.01
CA GLY A 91 3.80 10.10 16.91
C GLY A 91 4.27 10.58 15.55
N SER A 92 5.37 10.02 15.02
CA SER A 92 5.89 10.39 13.70
C SER A 92 4.89 10.11 12.57
N ILE A 93 4.16 9.00 12.65
CA ILE A 93 3.11 8.65 11.67
C ILE A 93 1.94 9.63 11.78
N ALA A 94 1.48 9.91 13.01
CA ALA A 94 0.38 10.85 13.24
C ALA A 94 0.72 12.26 12.73
N ASP A 95 1.94 12.74 13.00
CA ASP A 95 2.42 14.04 12.53
C ASP A 95 2.48 14.10 11.00
N THR A 96 2.99 13.03 10.36
CA THR A 96 3.03 12.92 8.89
C THR A 96 1.61 12.97 8.30
N PHE A 97 0.68 12.21 8.87
CA PHE A 97 -0.69 12.14 8.39
C PHE A 97 -1.43 13.46 8.60
N GLN A 98 -1.24 14.12 9.75
CA GLN A 98 -1.82 15.42 10.03
C GLN A 98 -1.28 16.51 9.10
N SER A 99 0.03 16.53 8.83
CA SER A 99 0.65 17.44 7.86
C SER A 99 0.07 17.26 6.46
N ALA A 100 0.01 16.01 5.99
CA ALA A 100 -0.57 15.67 4.69
C ALA A 100 -2.04 16.08 4.59
N LEU A 101 -2.85 15.81 5.63
CA LEU A 101 -4.27 16.19 5.65
C LEU A 101 -4.46 17.70 5.62
N HIS A 102 -3.59 18.45 6.29
CA HIS A 102 -3.66 19.91 6.26
C HIS A 102 -3.34 20.42 4.85
N HIS A 103 -2.26 19.95 4.24
CA HIS A 103 -1.84 20.29 2.89
C HIS A 103 -2.92 19.96 1.84
N MET A 104 -3.48 18.75 1.89
CA MET A 104 -4.56 18.31 0.99
C MET A 104 -5.86 19.11 1.12
N ARG A 105 -6.10 19.76 2.27
CA ARG A 105 -7.30 20.60 2.47
C ARG A 105 -7.13 22.01 1.93
N GLU A 106 -5.90 22.51 1.90
CA GLU A 106 -5.60 23.89 1.51
C GLU A 106 -5.39 24.04 0.00
N GLN A 107 -5.00 22.96 -0.68
CA GLN A 107 -4.75 22.97 -2.12
C GLN A 107 -5.85 22.28 -2.92
N ALA A 108 -6.24 22.89 -4.05
CA ALA A 108 -7.11 22.26 -5.02
C ALA A 108 -6.32 21.24 -5.87
N ALA A 109 -6.96 20.11 -6.21
CA ALA A 109 -6.34 19.13 -7.10
C ALA A 109 -6.29 19.64 -8.56
N PRO A 110 -5.24 19.31 -9.34
CA PRO A 110 -4.03 18.57 -8.93
C PRO A 110 -3.13 19.40 -8.02
N MET A 111 -2.66 18.81 -6.92
CA MET A 111 -1.84 19.48 -5.90
C MET A 111 -0.34 19.21 -6.11
N ASP A 112 0.50 20.18 -5.73
CA ASP A 112 1.94 19.93 -5.60
C ASP A 112 2.17 19.16 -4.29
N ALA A 113 2.53 17.89 -4.39
CA ALA A 113 2.64 17.04 -3.21
C ALA A 113 3.93 17.31 -2.42
N ASP A 114 3.78 17.68 -1.15
CA ASP A 114 4.88 17.65 -0.20
C ASP A 114 5.24 16.20 0.19
N ASP A 115 6.39 16.00 0.82
CA ASP A 115 6.88 14.65 1.12
C ASP A 115 5.92 13.86 2.03
N ALA A 116 5.22 14.54 2.94
CA ALA A 116 4.21 13.93 3.80
C ALA A 116 2.99 13.46 3.00
N THR A 117 2.47 14.30 2.11
CA THR A 117 1.36 13.94 1.22
C THR A 117 1.73 12.80 0.29
N LEU A 118 2.95 12.79 -0.27
CA LEU A 118 3.44 11.68 -1.08
C LEU A 118 3.41 10.35 -0.32
N VAL A 119 3.90 10.32 0.92
CA VAL A 119 3.87 9.12 1.76
C VAL A 119 2.43 8.64 1.99
N VAL A 120 1.50 9.56 2.28
CA VAL A 120 0.09 9.21 2.51
C VAL A 120 -0.59 8.70 1.25
N LEU A 121 -0.35 9.32 0.08
CA LEU A 121 -0.91 8.88 -1.19
C LEU A 121 -0.37 7.50 -1.59
N VAL A 122 0.93 7.27 -1.43
CA VAL A 122 1.54 5.95 -1.70
C VAL A 122 1.02 4.90 -0.71
N ALA A 123 0.86 5.27 0.57
CA ALA A 123 0.26 4.39 1.57
C ALA A 123 -1.18 4.01 1.21
N ALA A 124 -1.98 4.96 0.72
CA ALA A 124 -3.35 4.71 0.27
C ALA A 124 -3.41 3.70 -0.90
N VAL A 125 -2.50 3.82 -1.87
CA VAL A 125 -2.35 2.83 -2.96
C VAL A 125 -1.97 1.45 -2.40
N GLY A 126 -1.07 1.41 -1.43
CA GLY A 126 -0.69 0.17 -0.74
C GLY A 126 -1.88 -0.49 -0.03
N VAL A 127 -2.67 0.28 0.71
CA VAL A 127 -3.90 -0.19 1.36
C VAL A 127 -4.89 -0.74 0.34
N LEU A 128 -5.16 -0.01 -0.74
CA LEU A 128 -6.02 -0.46 -1.84
C LEU A 128 -5.56 -1.79 -2.42
N THR A 129 -4.25 -1.94 -2.64
CA THR A 129 -3.66 -3.17 -3.18
C THR A 129 -3.89 -4.36 -2.24
N ILE A 130 -3.74 -4.17 -0.93
CA ILE A 130 -4.00 -5.20 0.08
C ILE A 130 -5.49 -5.55 0.13
N LEU A 131 -6.37 -4.54 0.09
CA LEU A 131 -7.81 -4.77 0.09
C LEU A 131 -8.26 -5.57 -1.12
N ILE A 132 -7.74 -5.25 -2.30
CA ILE A 132 -7.99 -6.03 -3.53
C ILE A 132 -7.54 -7.47 -3.33
N ASP A 133 -6.35 -7.70 -2.76
CA ASP A 133 -5.85 -9.05 -2.51
C ASP A 133 -6.79 -9.85 -1.59
N ILE A 134 -7.25 -9.22 -0.51
CA ILE A 134 -8.23 -9.79 0.42
C ILE A 134 -9.54 -10.09 -0.30
N SER A 135 -10.05 -9.18 -1.13
CA SER A 135 -11.28 -9.37 -1.90
C SER A 135 -11.17 -10.58 -2.84
N PHE A 136 -10.02 -10.78 -3.50
CA PHE A 136 -9.80 -11.95 -4.35
C PHE A 136 -9.78 -13.27 -3.54
N ILE A 137 -9.18 -13.25 -2.35
CA ILE A 137 -9.18 -14.42 -1.45
C ILE A 137 -10.61 -14.73 -0.98
N ALA A 138 -11.36 -13.71 -0.55
CA ALA A 138 -12.73 -13.84 -0.07
C ALA A 138 -13.67 -14.32 -1.18
N ALA A 139 -13.59 -13.75 -2.38
CA ALA A 139 -14.39 -14.13 -3.53
C ALA A 139 -14.17 -15.60 -3.92
N ARG A 140 -12.91 -16.06 -3.93
CA ARG A 140 -12.58 -17.48 -4.16
C ARG A 140 -13.18 -18.38 -3.09
N SER A 141 -13.12 -17.97 -1.82
CA SER A 141 -13.71 -18.73 -0.71
C SER A 141 -15.23 -18.83 -0.83
N ALA A 142 -15.91 -17.73 -1.18
CA ALA A 142 -17.35 -17.70 -1.37
C ALA A 142 -17.81 -18.56 -2.55
N LEU A 143 -17.07 -18.51 -3.68
CA LEU A 143 -17.34 -19.36 -4.85
C LEU A 143 -17.23 -20.85 -4.52
N LEU A 144 -16.24 -21.26 -3.73
CA LEU A 144 -16.10 -22.66 -3.29
C LEU A 144 -17.21 -23.09 -2.31
N ALA A 145 -17.78 -22.17 -1.54
CA ALA A 145 -18.90 -22.45 -0.66
C ALA A 145 -20.25 -22.52 -1.41
N ALA A 146 -20.38 -21.77 -2.52
CA ALA A 146 -21.62 -21.68 -3.30
C ALA A 146 -21.73 -22.75 -4.39
N LEU A 147 -20.61 -23.27 -4.90
CA LEU A 147 -20.60 -24.38 -5.86
C LEU A 147 -20.52 -25.70 -5.09
N PRO A 148 -21.57 -26.55 -5.11
CA PRO A 148 -21.47 -27.91 -4.58
C PRO A 148 -20.51 -28.68 -5.49
N LEU A 149 -19.27 -28.88 -5.03
CA LEU A 149 -18.30 -29.80 -5.62
C LEU A 149 -18.52 -31.20 -5.03
#